data_AF-A0A837JCN6-F1
#
_entry.id   AF-A0A837JCN6-F1
#
_cell.length_a   1.000
_cell.length_b   1.000
_cell.length_c   1.000
_cell.angle_alpha   90.00
_cell.angle_beta   90.00
_cell.angle_gamma   90.00
#
_symmetry.space_group_name_H-M   'P 1'
#
loop_
_entity.id
_entity.type
_entity.pdbx_description
1 polymer ?
#
loop_
_entity_poly.entity_id
_entity_poly.type
_entity_poly.pdbx_seq_one_letter_code
_entity_poly.pdbx_strand_id
1 'polypeptide(L)'
;MSIKNKIIGAFLILIVVSIASSILVSFNIKNINDNTDALAEKDFAGITVLLEADRDSYQSNLALSQIMNLKDNQQIEKLITKGVEDNLLQIRQRFDKFKGFLKDELSSNSKEFDDFDKYYNLTKSNTQTLIKLVKDEKIDEAKTFYFSTYLKDYESMRDIIDFFSDETYKIVEKNKIEVESLISSSLNTFVIITILTILITLFFSYAISKTFNNSIKKLQNGLLEFFNFLNKETKSVSLLDTSSKDEIAQISEVINKNIIKTENLIVQDNLLIEDVKAVVSAVNDGKFTKRIEKSTENQNLEELKNIFNEMLESTKNSVAKDINELLRVLDNFAKLDFKERIQDNGKVAVGINNLVETITQMLVENKS
;
A
#
# COMPACT_ATOMS: atom_id res chain seq x y z
N MET A 1 15.50 -9.47 0.08
CA MET A 1 14.40 -8.92 0.89
C MET A 1 13.24 -9.87 0.76
N SER A 2 12.64 -10.27 1.88
CA SER A 2 11.51 -11.19 1.90
C SER A 2 10.32 -10.64 1.11
N ILE A 3 9.49 -11.53 0.57
CA ILE A 3 8.26 -11.18 -0.14
C ILE A 3 7.36 -10.38 0.80
N LYS A 4 7.24 -10.83 2.06
CA LYS A 4 6.51 -10.10 3.11
C LYS A 4 6.97 -8.64 3.23
N ASN A 5 8.27 -8.40 3.32
CA ASN A 5 8.78 -7.03 3.53
C ASN A 5 8.59 -6.16 2.28
N LYS A 6 8.67 -6.73 1.07
CA LYS A 6 8.37 -6.00 -0.17
C LYS A 6 6.90 -5.53 -0.20
N ILE A 7 5.97 -6.42 0.16
CA ILE A 7 4.54 -6.11 0.23
C ILE A 7 4.26 -5.04 1.29
N ILE A 8 4.75 -5.25 2.52
CA ILE A 8 4.58 -4.28 3.62
C ILE A 8 5.17 -2.93 3.24
N GLY A 9 6.37 -2.90 2.66
CA GLY A 9 7.01 -1.66 2.22
C GLY A 9 6.18 -0.89 1.19
N ALA A 10 5.61 -1.59 0.19
CA ALA A 10 4.74 -0.96 -0.80
C ALA A 10 3.47 -0.37 -0.16
N PHE A 11 2.82 -1.10 0.75
CA PHE A 11 1.64 -0.59 1.48
C PHE A 11 1.98 0.58 2.39
N LEU A 12 3.12 0.54 3.10
CA LEU A 12 3.56 1.66 3.94
C LEU A 12 3.79 2.92 3.12
N ILE A 13 4.41 2.81 1.94
CA ILE A 13 4.58 3.96 1.04
C ILE A 13 3.22 4.54 0.64
N LEU A 14 2.26 3.70 0.25
CA LEU A 14 0.91 4.17 -0.10
C LEU A 14 0.20 4.85 1.08
N ILE A 15 0.33 4.30 2.29
CA ILE A 15 -0.25 4.89 3.50
C ILE A 15 0.38 6.24 3.79
N VAL A 16 1.71 6.36 3.74
CA VAL A 16 2.42 7.62 3.97
C VAL A 16 2.00 8.69 2.95
N VAL A 17 1.91 8.33 1.67
CA VAL A 17 1.45 9.23 0.60
C VAL A 17 0.01 9.67 0.86
N SER A 18 -0.88 8.76 1.28
CA SER A 18 -2.27 9.07 1.60
C SER A 18 -2.41 9.97 2.83
N ILE A 19 -1.61 9.77 3.86
CA ILE A 19 -1.64 10.61 5.07
C ILE A 19 -1.11 12.01 4.74
N ALA A 20 0.02 12.09 4.03
CA ALA A 20 0.61 13.37 3.62
C ALA A 20 -0.37 14.18 2.75
N SER A 21 -1.09 13.52 1.83
CA SER A 21 -2.09 14.18 1.02
C SER A 21 -3.30 14.66 1.83
N SER A 22 -3.82 13.84 2.74
CA SER A 22 -4.93 14.23 3.61
C SER A 22 -4.57 15.43 4.49
N ILE A 23 -3.34 15.48 5.02
CA ILE A 23 -2.86 16.64 5.79
C ILE A 23 -2.83 17.89 4.92
N LEU A 24 -2.29 17.80 3.71
CA LEU A 24 -2.20 18.93 2.79
C LEU A 24 -3.60 19.45 2.39
N VAL A 25 -4.53 18.54 2.06
CA VAL A 25 -5.92 18.88 1.75
C VAL A 25 -6.60 19.53 2.96
N SER A 26 -6.39 18.99 4.16
CA SER A 26 -6.95 19.56 5.39
C SER A 26 -6.44 20.99 5.66
N PHE A 27 -5.16 21.26 5.41
CA PHE A 27 -4.59 22.60 5.53
C PHE A 27 -5.24 23.58 4.53
N ASN A 28 -5.41 23.15 3.27
CA ASN A 28 -6.08 23.97 2.26
C ASN A 28 -7.55 24.26 2.61
N ILE A 29 -8.29 23.25 3.09
CA ILE A 29 -9.68 23.42 3.53
C ILE A 29 -9.77 24.43 4.68
N LYS A 30 -8.83 24.37 5.63
CA LYS A 30 -8.78 25.33 6.72
C LYS A 30 -8.60 26.76 6.19
N ASN A 31 -7.66 26.98 5.28
CA ASN A 31 -7.44 28.31 4.70
C ASN A 31 -8.66 28.82 3.91
N ILE A 32 -9.38 27.93 3.22
CA ILE A 32 -10.64 28.28 2.54
C ILE A 32 -11.71 28.68 3.57
N ASN A 33 -11.82 27.93 4.67
CA ASN A 33 -12.77 28.24 5.73
C ASN A 33 -12.47 29.61 6.38
N ASP A 34 -11.22 29.83 6.79
CA ASP A 34 -10.80 31.09 7.41
C ASP A 34 -11.06 32.31 6.49
N ASN A 35 -10.82 32.18 5.18
CA ASN A 35 -11.13 33.24 4.21
C ASN A 35 -12.64 33.41 3.97
N THR A 36 -13.41 32.32 3.97
CA THR A 36 -14.87 32.38 3.80
C THR A 36 -15.52 33.05 5.01
N ASP A 37 -15.05 32.74 6.22
CA ASP A 37 -15.49 33.36 7.46
C ASP A 37 -15.15 34.86 7.47
N ALA A 38 -13.95 35.25 7.04
CA ALA A 38 -13.59 36.66 6.87
C ALA A 38 -14.53 37.39 5.88
N LEU A 39 -14.79 36.78 4.72
CA LEU A 39 -15.68 37.36 3.72
C LEU A 39 -17.11 37.57 4.27
N ALA A 40 -17.65 36.58 5.00
CA ALA A 40 -19.01 36.60 5.52
C ALA A 40 -19.18 37.47 6.77
N GLU A 41 -18.33 37.27 7.78
CA GLU A 41 -18.50 37.87 9.11
C GLU A 41 -17.89 39.27 9.21
N LYS A 42 -16.98 39.63 8.31
CA LYS A 42 -16.27 40.91 8.34
C LYS A 42 -16.56 41.76 7.11
N ASP A 43 -16.27 41.29 5.90
CA ASP A 43 -16.34 42.14 4.71
C ASP A 43 -17.79 42.48 4.34
N PHE A 44 -18.67 41.47 4.21
CA PHE A 44 -20.09 41.69 3.95
C PHE A 44 -20.82 42.36 5.11
N ALA A 45 -20.43 42.04 6.36
CA ALA A 45 -20.95 42.72 7.54
C ALA A 45 -20.58 44.21 7.52
N GLY A 46 -19.34 44.54 7.12
CA GLY A 46 -18.83 45.89 6.90
C GLY A 46 -19.64 46.68 5.87
N ILE A 47 -19.88 46.10 4.69
CA ILE A 47 -20.72 46.72 3.65
C ILE A 47 -22.14 46.96 4.19
N THR A 48 -22.71 45.97 4.87
CA THR A 48 -24.07 46.07 5.40
C THR A 48 -24.21 47.25 6.36
N VAL A 49 -23.27 47.41 7.31
CA VAL A 49 -23.32 48.54 8.25
C VAL A 49 -23.04 49.88 7.59
N LEU A 50 -22.24 49.95 6.51
CA LEU A 50 -22.02 51.18 5.75
C LEU A 50 -23.27 51.60 4.95
N LEU A 51 -23.92 50.67 4.25
CA LEU A 51 -25.19 50.92 3.55
C LEU A 51 -26.28 51.37 4.51
N GLU A 52 -26.30 50.74 5.67
CA GLU A 52 -27.14 51.14 6.79
C GLU A 52 -26.78 52.57 7.26
N ALA A 53 -25.51 52.92 7.43
CA ALA A 53 -25.11 54.27 7.85
C ALA A 53 -25.51 55.33 6.83
N ASP A 54 -25.34 55.06 5.53
CA ASP A 54 -25.76 55.96 4.45
C ASP A 54 -27.29 56.17 4.47
N ARG A 55 -28.06 55.08 4.64
CA ARG A 55 -29.52 55.16 4.75
C ARG A 55 -29.95 56.06 5.91
N ASP A 56 -29.36 55.89 7.09
CA ASP A 56 -29.72 56.72 8.25
C ASP A 56 -29.27 58.17 8.07
N SER A 57 -28.14 58.40 7.40
CA SER A 57 -27.68 59.73 6.98
C SER A 57 -28.74 60.43 6.13
N TYR A 58 -29.24 59.74 5.10
CA TYR A 58 -30.30 60.25 4.25
C TYR A 58 -31.60 60.51 5.02
N GLN A 59 -32.00 59.60 5.92
CA GLN A 59 -33.21 59.76 6.72
C GLN A 59 -33.13 60.95 7.69
N SER A 60 -31.98 61.14 8.35
CA SER A 60 -31.72 62.30 9.21
C SER A 60 -31.82 63.60 8.43
N ASN A 61 -31.19 63.65 7.26
CA ASN A 61 -31.22 64.82 6.38
C ASN A 61 -32.64 65.14 5.87
N LEU A 62 -33.38 64.11 5.45
CA LEU A 62 -34.77 64.25 5.02
C LEU A 62 -35.66 64.78 6.15
N ALA A 63 -35.51 64.25 7.37
CA ALA A 63 -36.25 64.71 8.53
C ALA A 63 -35.92 66.18 8.88
N LEU A 64 -34.65 66.59 8.77
CA LEU A 64 -34.24 67.99 8.91
C LEU A 64 -34.92 68.91 7.89
N SER A 65 -34.98 68.48 6.63
CA SER A 65 -35.70 69.20 5.58
C SER A 65 -37.22 69.29 5.87
N GLN A 66 -37.82 68.23 6.40
CA GLN A 66 -39.24 68.20 6.76
C GLN A 66 -39.58 69.18 7.89
N ILE A 67 -38.81 69.20 8.99
CA ILE A 67 -39.12 70.06 10.14
C ILE A 67 -39.07 71.56 9.79
N MET A 68 -38.26 71.97 8.81
CA MET A 68 -38.21 73.35 8.31
C MET A 68 -39.43 73.76 7.47
N ASN A 69 -40.31 72.82 7.12
CA ASN A 69 -41.49 73.06 6.28
C ASN A 69 -42.80 72.68 6.96
N LEU A 70 -42.76 72.16 8.19
CA LEU A 70 -43.92 71.80 8.98
C LEU A 70 -44.38 72.96 9.88
N LYS A 71 -45.66 72.92 10.26
CA LYS A 71 -46.26 73.87 11.22
C LYS A 71 -46.75 73.19 12.51
N ASP A 72 -46.85 71.86 12.52
CA ASP A 72 -47.30 71.10 13.67
C ASP A 72 -46.12 70.83 14.62
N ASN A 73 -46.11 71.52 15.77
CA ASN A 73 -45.06 71.42 16.77
C ASN A 73 -44.91 70.01 17.36
N GLN A 74 -46.00 69.25 17.51
CA GLN A 74 -45.93 67.88 18.03
C GLN A 74 -45.28 66.95 17.00
N GLN A 75 -45.61 67.13 15.72
CA GLN A 75 -44.99 66.39 14.63
C GLN A 75 -43.50 66.76 14.46
N ILE A 76 -43.16 68.05 14.61
CA ILE A 76 -41.77 68.54 14.58
C ILE A 76 -40.93 67.90 15.68
N GLU A 77 -41.39 67.94 16.94
CA GLU A 77 -40.64 67.34 18.06
C GLU A 77 -40.45 65.82 17.90
N LYS A 78 -41.47 65.13 17.37
CA LYS A 78 -41.36 63.70 17.04
C LYS A 78 -40.30 63.44 15.97
N LEU A 79 -40.27 64.25 14.90
CA LEU A 79 -39.27 64.11 13.82
C LEU A 79 -37.86 64.49 14.28
N ILE A 80 -37.72 65.49 15.15
CA ILE A 80 -36.43 65.82 15.76
C ILE A 80 -35.88 64.60 16.51
N THR A 81 -36.68 64.02 17.41
CA THR A 81 -36.22 62.91 18.25
C THR A 81 -35.99 61.64 17.41
N LYS A 82 -37.00 61.20 16.65
CA LYS A 82 -37.01 59.89 15.97
C LYS A 82 -36.44 59.89 14.55
N GLY A 83 -36.54 61.02 13.86
CA GLY A 83 -36.09 61.16 12.48
C GLY A 83 -34.67 61.70 12.36
N VAL A 84 -34.31 62.66 13.21
CA VAL A 84 -33.01 63.35 13.14
C VAL A 84 -32.02 62.77 14.15
N GLU A 85 -32.28 62.91 15.45
CA GLU A 85 -31.32 62.59 16.50
C GLU A 85 -31.01 61.08 16.58
N ASP A 86 -32.03 60.23 16.59
CA ASP A 86 -31.85 58.77 16.62
C ASP A 86 -31.03 58.28 15.40
N ASN A 87 -31.33 58.79 14.20
CA ASN A 87 -30.63 58.40 12.98
C ASN A 87 -29.18 58.94 12.96
N LEU A 88 -28.95 60.19 13.33
CA LEU A 88 -27.62 60.77 13.44
C LEU A 88 -26.73 60.00 14.44
N LEU A 89 -27.32 59.49 15.52
CA LEU A 89 -26.63 58.62 16.47
C LEU A 89 -26.33 57.25 15.87
N GLN A 90 -27.27 56.66 15.11
CA GLN A 90 -27.06 55.37 14.44
C GLN A 90 -25.97 55.42 13.36
N ILE A 91 -25.82 56.52 12.62
CA ILE A 91 -24.71 56.72 11.67
C ILE A 91 -23.36 56.47 12.37
N ARG A 92 -23.16 57.09 13.54
CA ARG A 92 -21.92 56.90 14.32
C ARG A 92 -21.74 55.47 14.77
N GLN A 93 -22.77 54.87 15.34
CA GLN A 93 -22.72 53.50 15.83
C GLN A 93 -22.38 52.50 14.71
N ARG A 94 -22.97 52.68 13.53
CA ARG A 94 -22.75 51.84 12.36
C ARG A 94 -21.35 52.03 11.78
N PHE A 95 -20.88 53.27 11.71
CA PHE A 95 -19.51 53.56 11.26
C PHE A 95 -18.45 53.05 12.25
N ASP A 96 -18.69 53.14 13.56
CA ASP A 96 -17.79 52.56 14.57
C ASP A 96 -17.76 51.02 14.49
N LYS A 97 -18.89 50.36 14.19
CA LYS A 97 -18.91 48.93 13.89
C LYS A 97 -18.10 48.60 12.64
N PHE A 98 -18.26 49.39 11.56
CA PHE A 98 -17.46 49.26 10.34
C PHE A 98 -15.96 49.37 10.65
N LYS A 99 -15.54 50.40 11.43
CA LYS A 99 -14.16 50.53 11.91
C LYS A 99 -13.71 49.26 12.65
N GLY A 100 -14.56 48.70 13.51
CA GLY A 100 -14.28 47.45 14.23
C GLY A 100 -14.05 46.24 13.33
N PHE A 101 -14.71 46.20 12.17
CA PHE A 101 -14.50 45.15 11.18
C PHE A 101 -13.21 45.38 10.38
N LEU A 102 -13.07 46.53 9.72
CA LEU A 102 -12.17 46.68 8.57
C LEU A 102 -11.02 47.68 8.75
N LYS A 103 -10.88 48.34 9.90
CA LYS A 103 -9.85 49.37 10.11
C LYS A 103 -8.42 48.88 9.84
N ASP A 104 -8.11 47.64 10.22
CA ASP A 104 -6.75 47.11 10.05
C ASP A 104 -6.41 46.87 8.56
N GLU A 105 -7.38 46.36 7.79
CA GLU A 105 -7.23 46.11 6.35
C GLU A 105 -7.23 47.40 5.53
N LEU A 106 -7.92 48.43 6.03
CA LEU A 106 -7.99 49.77 5.44
C LEU A 106 -7.05 50.75 6.17
N SER A 107 -5.97 50.27 6.77
CA SER A 107 -5.04 51.11 7.55
C SER A 107 -4.37 52.22 6.71
N SER A 108 -4.27 52.02 5.39
CA SER A 108 -3.85 53.06 4.44
C SER A 108 -4.79 54.28 4.39
N ASN A 109 -6.04 54.12 4.82
CA ASN A 109 -7.10 55.12 4.76
C ASN A 109 -7.36 55.79 6.12
N SER A 110 -6.32 55.87 6.96
CA SER A 110 -6.37 56.51 8.28
C SER A 110 -6.90 57.95 8.22
N LYS A 111 -6.52 58.71 7.19
CA LYS A 111 -7.00 60.07 6.99
C LYS A 111 -8.51 60.12 6.77
N GLU A 112 -9.07 59.25 5.94
CA GLU A 112 -10.51 59.20 5.66
C GLU A 112 -11.30 58.81 6.92
N PHE A 113 -10.74 57.95 7.79
CA PHE A 113 -11.33 57.66 9.09
C PHE A 113 -11.38 58.88 10.02
N ASP A 114 -10.33 59.70 10.02
CA ASP A 114 -10.25 60.94 10.80
C ASP A 114 -11.16 62.02 10.21
N ASP A 115 -11.23 62.13 8.88
CA ASP A 115 -12.09 63.05 8.16
C ASP A 115 -13.57 62.71 8.43
N PHE A 116 -13.95 61.43 8.53
CA PHE A 116 -15.30 61.05 8.95
C PHE A 116 -15.61 61.59 10.35
N ASP A 117 -14.71 61.40 11.33
CA ASP A 117 -14.94 61.86 12.69
C ASP A 117 -15.10 63.39 12.74
N LYS A 118 -14.30 64.12 11.94
CA LYS A 118 -14.41 65.56 11.77
C LYS A 118 -15.76 65.98 11.19
N TYR A 119 -16.14 65.46 10.02
CA TYR A 119 -17.38 65.86 9.35
C TYR A 119 -18.63 65.37 10.07
N TYR A 120 -18.57 64.21 10.73
CA TYR A 120 -19.65 63.77 11.63
C TYR A 120 -19.90 64.78 12.75
N ASN A 121 -18.84 65.25 13.42
CA ASN A 121 -18.97 66.23 14.50
C ASN A 121 -19.49 67.58 14.00
N LEU A 122 -19.05 68.03 12.82
CA LEU A 122 -19.58 69.23 12.16
C LEU A 122 -21.06 69.07 11.82
N THR A 123 -21.45 67.98 11.15
CA THR A 123 -22.84 67.66 10.81
C THR A 123 -23.71 67.59 12.07
N LYS A 124 -23.21 67.01 13.16
CA LYS A 124 -23.91 66.95 14.45
C LYS A 124 -24.11 68.34 15.06
N SER A 125 -23.07 69.16 15.11
CA SER A 125 -23.17 70.54 15.62
C SER A 125 -24.12 71.39 14.76
N ASN A 126 -24.02 71.28 13.43
CA ASN A 126 -24.87 71.98 12.49
C ASN A 126 -26.34 71.52 12.61
N THR A 127 -26.57 70.23 12.85
CA THR A 127 -27.90 69.67 13.13
C THR A 127 -28.53 70.32 14.37
N GLN A 128 -27.78 70.46 15.46
CA GLN A 128 -28.25 71.12 16.68
C GLN A 128 -28.59 72.59 16.44
N THR A 129 -27.77 73.29 15.65
CA THR A 129 -28.05 74.68 15.23
C THR A 129 -29.35 74.77 14.42
N LEU A 130 -29.56 73.87 13.46
CA LEU A 130 -30.80 73.81 12.67
C LEU A 130 -32.02 73.53 13.54
N ILE A 131 -31.94 72.56 14.44
CA ILE A 131 -33.02 72.25 15.40
C ILE A 131 -33.34 73.49 16.24
N LYS A 132 -32.32 74.20 16.73
CA LYS A 132 -32.51 75.43 17.51
C LYS A 132 -33.21 76.53 16.70
N LEU A 133 -32.76 76.79 15.47
CA LEU A 133 -33.38 77.80 14.61
C LEU A 133 -34.84 77.46 14.28
N VAL A 134 -35.15 76.17 14.09
CA VAL A 134 -36.54 75.70 13.89
C VAL A 134 -37.39 75.90 15.14
N LYS A 135 -36.87 75.57 16.33
CA LYS A 135 -37.57 75.77 17.61
C LYS A 135 -37.78 77.26 17.94
N ASP A 136 -36.84 78.11 17.53
CA ASP A 136 -36.92 79.57 17.68
C ASP A 136 -37.79 80.23 16.57
N GLU A 137 -38.48 79.44 15.73
CA GLU A 137 -39.33 79.88 14.60
C GLU A 137 -38.60 80.68 13.50
N LYS A 138 -37.27 80.61 13.46
CA LYS A 138 -36.39 81.31 12.50
C LYS A 138 -36.17 80.50 11.22
N ILE A 139 -37.24 80.19 10.50
CA ILE A 139 -37.22 79.24 9.38
C ILE A 139 -36.36 79.70 8.19
N ASP A 140 -36.36 80.99 7.85
CA ASP A 140 -35.55 81.50 6.72
C ASP A 140 -34.04 81.48 7.02
N GLU A 141 -33.66 81.76 8.28
CA GLU A 141 -32.29 81.59 8.76
C GLU A 141 -31.90 80.11 8.74
N ALA A 142 -32.79 79.20 9.19
CA ALA A 142 -32.58 77.75 9.17
C ALA A 142 -32.34 77.23 7.74
N LYS A 143 -33.17 77.64 6.78
CA LYS A 143 -33.02 77.24 5.36
C LYS A 143 -31.71 77.76 4.76
N THR A 144 -31.37 79.01 5.03
CA THR A 144 -30.11 79.61 4.57
C THR A 144 -28.90 78.86 5.15
N PHE A 145 -28.92 78.56 6.45
CA PHE A 145 -27.87 77.77 7.11
C PHE A 145 -27.79 76.34 6.59
N TYR A 146 -28.95 75.71 6.34
CA TYR A 146 -29.06 74.37 5.77
C TYR A 146 -28.29 74.27 4.44
N PHE A 147 -28.61 75.14 3.48
CA PHE A 147 -28.01 75.09 2.14
C PHE A 147 -26.57 75.60 2.07
N SER A 148 -26.21 76.60 2.89
CA SER A 148 -24.87 77.23 2.82
C SER A 148 -23.79 76.50 3.62
N THR A 149 -24.17 75.86 4.73
CA THR A 149 -23.22 75.30 5.72
C THR A 149 -23.48 73.82 5.96
N TYR A 150 -24.66 73.47 6.48
CA TYR A 150 -24.96 72.09 6.88
C TYR A 150 -24.79 71.10 5.73
N LEU A 151 -25.37 71.40 4.56
CA LEU A 151 -25.37 70.47 3.42
C LEU A 151 -23.94 70.15 2.96
N LYS A 152 -23.03 71.13 3.00
CA LYS A 152 -21.63 70.92 2.61
C LYS A 152 -20.91 69.92 3.54
N ASP A 153 -21.06 70.09 4.86
CA ASP A 153 -20.44 69.19 5.84
C ASP A 153 -21.12 67.81 5.85
N TYR A 154 -22.43 67.77 5.64
CA TYR A 154 -23.21 66.54 5.46
C TYR A 154 -22.75 65.73 4.25
N GLU A 155 -22.64 66.36 3.07
CA GLU A 155 -22.16 65.67 1.86
C GLU A 155 -20.72 65.19 2.06
N SER A 156 -19.86 66.00 2.70
CA SER A 156 -18.48 65.56 2.99
C SER A 156 -18.42 64.34 3.91
N MET A 157 -19.33 64.22 4.89
CA MET A 157 -19.46 63.02 5.73
C MET A 157 -19.97 61.83 4.90
N ARG A 158 -20.99 62.04 4.06
CA ARG A 158 -21.62 61.01 3.24
C ARG A 158 -20.66 60.46 2.18
N ASP A 159 -19.91 61.33 1.51
CA ASP A 159 -18.88 60.97 0.53
C ASP A 159 -17.83 60.03 1.11
N ILE A 160 -17.54 60.14 2.41
CA ILE A 160 -16.60 59.23 3.10
C ILE A 160 -17.25 57.86 3.35
N ILE A 161 -18.54 57.80 3.65
CA ILE A 161 -19.28 56.52 3.75
C ILE A 161 -19.29 55.83 2.38
N ASP A 162 -19.55 56.59 1.31
CA ASP A 162 -19.53 56.09 -0.07
C ASP A 162 -18.11 55.61 -0.45
N PHE A 163 -17.07 56.38 -0.13
CA PHE A 163 -15.67 55.99 -0.33
C PHE A 163 -15.33 54.65 0.35
N PHE A 164 -15.69 54.50 1.63
CA PHE A 164 -15.43 53.25 2.35
C PHE A 164 -16.26 52.07 1.84
N SER A 165 -17.45 52.33 1.29
CA SER A 165 -18.25 51.30 0.63
C SER A 165 -17.52 50.77 -0.60
N ASP A 166 -17.00 51.67 -1.44
CA ASP A 166 -16.22 51.31 -2.64
C ASP A 166 -14.92 50.56 -2.29
N GLU A 167 -14.17 51.03 -1.29
CA GLU A 167 -12.96 50.34 -0.84
C GLU A 167 -13.28 48.94 -0.27
N THR A 168 -14.40 48.79 0.44
CA THR A 168 -14.80 47.48 0.97
C THR A 168 -15.23 46.53 -0.14
N TYR A 169 -15.92 47.00 -1.19
CA TYR A 169 -16.23 46.18 -2.36
C TYR A 169 -14.96 45.67 -3.07
N LYS A 170 -13.89 46.46 -3.11
CA LYS A 170 -12.59 46.02 -3.66
C LYS A 170 -11.97 44.91 -2.81
N ILE A 171 -12.08 44.98 -1.48
CA ILE A 171 -11.64 43.92 -0.57
C ILE A 171 -12.43 42.64 -0.82
N VAL A 172 -13.77 42.73 -0.88
CA VAL A 172 -14.65 41.58 -1.18
C VAL A 172 -14.27 40.90 -2.49
N GLU A 173 -14.09 41.67 -3.57
CA GLU A 173 -13.74 41.09 -4.87
C GLU A 173 -12.36 40.45 -4.86
N LYS A 174 -11.37 41.08 -4.20
CA LYS A 174 -10.04 40.51 -4.02
C LYS A 174 -10.10 39.18 -3.25
N ASN A 175 -10.79 39.17 -2.10
CA ASN A 175 -10.90 38.00 -1.25
C ASN A 175 -11.67 36.87 -1.95
N LYS A 176 -12.71 37.20 -2.72
CA LYS A 176 -13.43 36.23 -3.56
C LYS A 176 -12.51 35.57 -4.59
N ILE A 177 -11.73 36.36 -5.34
CA ILE A 177 -10.76 35.84 -6.32
C ILE A 177 -9.71 34.95 -5.64
N GLU A 178 -9.24 35.35 -4.46
CA GLU A 178 -8.29 34.56 -3.68
C GLU A 178 -8.90 33.21 -3.24
N VAL A 179 -10.13 33.21 -2.74
CA VAL A 179 -10.87 31.99 -2.39
C VAL A 179 -11.07 31.09 -3.61
N GLU A 180 -11.51 31.61 -4.76
CA GLU A 180 -11.68 30.84 -5.99
C GLU A 180 -10.36 30.22 -6.48
N SER A 181 -9.26 30.96 -6.36
CA SER A 181 -7.92 30.50 -6.68
C SER A 181 -7.44 29.39 -5.73
N LEU A 182 -7.66 29.56 -4.43
CA LEU A 182 -7.34 28.55 -3.41
C LEU A 182 -8.13 27.26 -3.63
N ILE A 183 -9.43 27.36 -3.94
CA ILE A 183 -10.28 26.21 -4.27
C ILE A 183 -9.73 25.49 -5.51
N SER A 184 -9.48 26.23 -6.59
CA SER A 184 -8.98 25.67 -7.86
C SER A 184 -7.61 25.00 -7.69
N SER A 185 -6.69 25.64 -6.97
CA SER A 185 -5.37 25.09 -6.65
C SER A 185 -5.46 23.83 -5.78
N SER A 186 -6.36 23.81 -4.80
CA SER A 186 -6.61 22.65 -3.94
C SER A 186 -7.17 21.47 -4.74
N LEU A 187 -8.13 21.71 -5.63
CA LEU A 187 -8.69 20.68 -6.52
C LEU A 187 -7.62 20.12 -7.48
N ASN A 188 -6.83 20.99 -8.12
CA ASN A 188 -5.74 20.54 -8.98
C ASN A 188 -4.72 19.68 -8.24
N THR A 189 -4.34 20.10 -7.03
CA THR A 189 -3.42 19.34 -6.17
C THR A 189 -4.01 17.97 -5.81
N PHE A 190 -5.30 17.91 -5.47
CA PHE A 190 -6.00 16.67 -5.18
C PHE A 190 -6.03 15.71 -6.37
N VAL A 191 -6.32 16.21 -7.58
CA VAL A 191 -6.32 15.41 -8.81
C VAL A 191 -4.92 14.84 -9.10
N ILE A 192 -3.87 15.68 -9.00
CA ILE A 192 -2.49 15.25 -9.23
C ILE A 192 -2.08 14.13 -8.26
N ILE A 193 -2.37 14.30 -6.97
CA ILE A 193 -2.08 13.30 -5.94
C ILE A 193 -2.83 11.99 -6.20
N THR A 194 -4.10 12.08 -6.62
CA THR A 194 -4.92 10.89 -6.94
C THR A 194 -4.31 10.11 -8.09
N ILE A 195 -3.95 10.78 -9.17
CA ILE A 195 -3.29 10.16 -10.33
C ILE A 195 -1.96 9.52 -9.91
N LEU A 196 -1.15 10.24 -9.13
CA LEU A 196 0.14 9.73 -8.66
C LEU A 196 -0.03 8.48 -7.79
N THR A 197 -1.03 8.45 -6.90
CA THR A 197 -1.34 7.31 -6.04
C THR A 197 -1.76 6.10 -6.87
N ILE A 198 -2.57 6.29 -7.91
CA ILE A 198 -2.95 5.22 -8.85
C ILE A 198 -1.72 4.68 -9.57
N LEU A 199 -0.86 5.56 -10.10
CA LEU A 199 0.35 5.15 -10.82
C LEU A 199 1.32 4.36 -9.91
N ILE A 200 1.54 4.82 -8.68
CA ILE A 200 2.37 4.13 -7.69
C ILE A 200 1.78 2.75 -7.37
N THR A 201 0.46 2.67 -7.20
CA THR A 201 -0.24 1.41 -6.93
C THR A 201 -0.09 0.42 -8.09
N LEU A 202 -0.28 0.87 -9.33
CA LEU A 202 -0.09 0.06 -10.53
C LEU A 202 1.36 -0.42 -10.66
N PHE A 203 2.32 0.48 -10.42
CA PHE A 203 3.75 0.15 -10.44
C PHE A 203 4.10 -0.95 -9.44
N PHE A 204 3.73 -0.79 -8.16
CA PHE A 204 4.01 -1.80 -7.14
C PHE A 204 3.26 -3.12 -7.40
N SER A 205 2.01 -3.05 -7.84
CA SER A 205 1.22 -4.24 -8.21
C SER A 205 1.91 -5.04 -9.31
N TYR A 206 2.36 -4.35 -10.37
CA TYR A 206 3.10 -4.98 -11.47
C TYR A 206 4.45 -5.54 -11.00
N ALA A 207 5.24 -4.77 -10.25
CA ALA A 207 6.57 -5.18 -9.79
C ALA A 207 6.53 -6.40 -8.86
N ILE A 208 5.59 -6.41 -7.90
CA ILE A 208 5.38 -7.52 -6.98
C ILE A 208 4.89 -8.75 -7.75
N SER A 209 3.85 -8.60 -8.58
CA SER A 209 3.28 -9.70 -9.37
C SER A 209 4.32 -10.36 -10.27
N LYS A 210 5.12 -9.55 -10.99
CA LYS A 210 6.20 -10.06 -11.86
C LYS A 210 7.23 -10.86 -11.07
N THR A 211 7.66 -10.35 -9.91
CA THR A 211 8.66 -11.03 -9.08
C THR A 211 8.13 -12.36 -8.54
N PHE A 212 6.89 -12.35 -8.05
CA PHE A 212 6.23 -13.51 -7.46
C PHE A 212 5.98 -14.61 -8.50
N ASN A 213 5.37 -14.25 -9.63
CA ASN A 213 5.06 -15.19 -10.70
C ASN A 213 6.32 -15.82 -11.29
N ASN A 214 7.40 -15.04 -11.48
CA ASN A 214 8.65 -15.59 -11.99
C ASN A 214 9.28 -16.60 -11.02
N SER A 215 9.26 -16.29 -9.72
CA SER A 215 9.86 -17.16 -8.70
C SER A 215 9.06 -18.45 -8.53
N ILE A 216 7.72 -18.35 -8.52
CA ILE A 216 6.84 -19.53 -8.49
C ILE A 216 6.99 -20.37 -9.75
N LYS A 217 7.05 -19.77 -10.93
CA LYS A 217 7.21 -20.51 -12.18
C LYS A 217 8.53 -21.27 -12.22
N LYS A 218 9.62 -20.67 -11.73
CA LYS A 218 10.91 -21.35 -11.57
C LYS A 218 10.81 -22.53 -10.59
N LEU A 219 10.20 -22.33 -9.42
CA LEU A 219 9.97 -23.39 -8.43
C LEU A 219 9.14 -24.54 -9.02
N GLN A 220 8.03 -24.22 -9.69
CA GLN A 220 7.16 -25.18 -10.36
C GLN A 220 7.91 -25.99 -11.40
N ASN A 221 8.69 -25.34 -12.28
CA ASN A 221 9.47 -26.01 -13.30
C ASN A 221 10.54 -26.94 -12.68
N GLY A 222 11.28 -26.46 -11.67
CA GLY A 222 12.27 -27.29 -10.98
C GLY A 222 11.67 -28.50 -10.27
N LEU A 223 10.47 -28.37 -9.69
CA LEU A 223 9.74 -29.49 -9.12
C LEU A 223 9.27 -30.50 -10.18
N LEU A 224 8.77 -30.02 -11.33
CA LEU A 224 8.41 -30.91 -12.45
C LEU A 224 9.63 -31.69 -12.96
N GLU A 225 10.79 -31.02 -13.10
CA GLU A 225 12.05 -31.69 -13.46
C GLU A 225 12.45 -32.76 -12.44
N PHE A 226 12.29 -32.46 -11.14
CA PHE A 226 12.54 -33.44 -10.08
C PHE A 226 11.58 -34.63 -10.13
N PHE A 227 10.30 -34.41 -10.41
CA PHE A 227 9.34 -35.51 -10.57
C PHE A 227 9.63 -36.36 -11.80
N ASN A 228 10.04 -35.76 -12.91
CA ASN A 228 10.45 -36.51 -14.10
C ASN A 228 11.68 -37.39 -13.80
N PHE A 229 12.63 -36.89 -13.01
CA PHE A 229 13.79 -37.67 -12.55
C PHE A 229 13.36 -38.84 -11.64
N LEU A 230 12.48 -38.59 -10.67
CA LEU A 230 11.92 -39.64 -9.81
C LEU A 230 11.18 -40.72 -10.59
N ASN A 231 10.43 -40.32 -11.62
CA ASN A 231 9.70 -41.22 -12.51
C ASN A 231 10.61 -41.94 -13.52
N LYS A 232 11.94 -41.72 -13.45
CA LYS A 232 12.94 -42.27 -14.39
C LYS A 232 12.74 -41.83 -15.85
N GLU A 233 12.00 -40.74 -16.06
CA GLU A 233 11.83 -40.11 -17.38
C GLU A 233 13.09 -39.34 -17.78
N THR A 234 13.82 -38.80 -16.79
CA THR A 234 15.14 -38.18 -16.97
C THR A 234 16.21 -38.89 -16.13
N LYS A 235 17.48 -38.76 -16.54
CA LYS A 235 18.64 -39.37 -15.85
C LYS A 235 19.28 -38.47 -14.80
N SER A 236 18.92 -37.19 -14.79
CA SER A 236 19.45 -36.20 -13.86
C SER A 236 18.40 -35.11 -13.61
N VAL A 237 18.63 -34.35 -12.56
CA VAL A 237 17.80 -33.22 -12.13
C VAL A 237 18.71 -32.06 -11.74
N SER A 238 18.30 -30.84 -12.10
CA SER A 238 19.01 -29.63 -11.68
C SER A 238 18.53 -29.16 -10.32
N LEU A 239 19.43 -28.56 -9.53
CA LEU A 239 19.03 -27.91 -8.28
C LEU A 239 18.20 -26.64 -8.56
N LEU A 240 17.22 -26.41 -7.70
CA LEU A 240 16.40 -25.20 -7.73
C LEU A 240 17.23 -23.95 -7.41
N ASP A 241 16.85 -22.84 -8.03
CA ASP A 241 17.43 -21.51 -7.78
C ASP A 241 17.21 -21.08 -6.33
N THR A 242 18.31 -20.80 -5.63
CA THR A 242 18.38 -20.35 -4.22
C THR A 242 19.06 -18.98 -4.10
N SER A 243 19.28 -18.29 -5.23
CA SER A 243 19.94 -16.98 -5.23
C SER A 243 19.11 -15.87 -4.58
N SER A 244 17.80 -16.04 -4.49
CA SER A 244 16.94 -15.10 -3.77
C SER A 244 17.12 -15.20 -2.25
N LYS A 245 16.75 -14.14 -1.54
CA LYS A 245 16.75 -14.09 -0.05
C LYS A 245 15.33 -13.97 0.46
N ASP A 246 14.42 -14.71 -0.15
CA ASP A 246 13.00 -14.73 0.16
C ASP A 246 12.55 -16.13 0.58
N GLU A 247 11.27 -16.22 0.95
CA GLU A 247 10.62 -17.42 1.45
C GLU A 247 10.64 -18.56 0.42
N ILE A 248 10.63 -18.22 -0.88
CA ILE A 248 10.73 -19.21 -1.97
C ILE A 248 12.15 -19.80 -2.02
N ALA A 249 13.20 -18.98 -1.85
CA ALA A 249 14.57 -19.48 -1.76
C ALA A 249 14.75 -20.47 -0.61
N GLN A 250 14.19 -20.15 0.56
CA GLN A 250 14.27 -21.03 1.74
C GLN A 250 13.58 -22.39 1.47
N ILE A 251 12.44 -22.37 0.78
CA ILE A 251 11.77 -23.60 0.34
C ILE A 251 12.65 -24.37 -0.67
N SER A 252 13.21 -23.68 -1.67
CA SER A 252 14.13 -24.27 -2.65
C SER A 252 15.35 -24.93 -1.99
N GLU A 253 15.94 -24.32 -0.95
CA GLU A 253 17.08 -24.90 -0.21
C GLU A 253 16.71 -26.23 0.46
N VAL A 254 15.54 -26.29 1.10
CA VAL A 254 15.06 -27.52 1.74
C VAL A 254 14.77 -28.60 0.70
N ILE A 255 14.18 -28.23 -0.43
CA ILE A 255 13.91 -29.17 -1.54
C ILE A 255 15.23 -29.68 -2.14
N ASN A 256 16.21 -28.79 -2.38
CA ASN A 256 17.52 -29.17 -2.92
C ASN A 256 18.23 -30.24 -2.06
N LYS A 257 18.15 -30.14 -0.72
CA LYS A 257 18.68 -31.19 0.16
C LYS A 257 18.04 -32.55 -0.08
N ASN A 258 16.73 -32.57 -0.33
CA ASN A 258 15.99 -33.79 -0.64
C ASN A 258 16.27 -34.30 -2.06
N ILE A 259 16.46 -33.41 -3.05
CA ILE A 259 16.88 -33.78 -4.40
C ILE A 259 18.22 -34.52 -4.33
N ILE A 260 19.23 -33.94 -3.70
CA ILE A 260 20.57 -34.53 -3.60
C ILE A 260 20.53 -35.88 -2.90
N LYS A 261 19.78 -35.97 -1.78
CA LYS A 261 19.62 -37.24 -1.05
C LYS A 261 18.98 -38.31 -1.93
N THR A 262 17.94 -37.95 -2.67
CA THR A 262 17.19 -38.85 -3.53
C THR A 262 18.02 -39.30 -4.75
N GLU A 263 18.76 -38.38 -5.37
CA GLU A 263 19.64 -38.70 -6.49
C GLU A 263 20.71 -39.70 -6.07
N ASN A 264 21.37 -39.47 -4.93
CA ASN A 264 22.35 -40.40 -4.37
C ASN A 264 21.74 -41.78 -4.08
N LEU A 265 20.54 -41.83 -3.49
CA LEU A 265 19.85 -43.09 -3.21
C LEU A 265 19.52 -43.87 -4.49
N ILE A 266 19.03 -43.21 -5.53
CA ILE A 266 18.73 -43.85 -6.81
C ILE A 266 19.99 -44.38 -7.49
N VAL A 267 21.12 -43.66 -7.41
CA VAL A 267 22.40 -44.13 -7.92
C VAL A 267 22.88 -45.38 -7.17
N GLN A 268 22.78 -45.40 -5.84
CA GLN A 268 23.10 -46.58 -5.03
C GLN A 268 22.21 -47.77 -5.39
N ASP A 269 20.89 -47.57 -5.48
CA ASP A 269 19.92 -48.59 -5.87
C ASP A 269 20.25 -49.19 -7.24
N ASN A 270 20.56 -48.36 -8.23
CA ASN A 270 20.94 -48.82 -9.57
C ASN A 270 22.26 -49.62 -9.55
N LEU A 271 23.27 -49.18 -8.80
CA LEU A 271 24.53 -49.91 -8.67
C LEU A 271 24.34 -51.28 -8.00
N LEU A 272 23.49 -51.36 -6.98
CA LEU A 272 23.11 -52.64 -6.36
C LEU A 272 22.41 -53.54 -7.36
N ILE A 273 21.42 -53.03 -8.10
CA ILE A 273 20.67 -53.82 -9.09
C ILE A 273 21.59 -54.37 -10.18
N GLU A 274 22.57 -53.60 -10.66
CA GLU A 274 23.55 -54.08 -11.63
C GLU A 274 24.45 -55.19 -11.05
N ASP A 275 24.84 -55.08 -9.77
CA ASP A 275 25.61 -56.12 -9.09
C ASP A 275 24.77 -57.40 -8.90
N VAL A 276 23.49 -57.26 -8.54
CA VAL A 276 22.52 -58.36 -8.50
C VAL A 276 22.42 -59.06 -9.84
N LYS A 277 22.30 -58.33 -10.96
CA LYS A 277 22.28 -58.93 -12.30
C LYS A 277 23.55 -59.73 -12.59
N ALA A 278 24.71 -59.19 -12.19
CA ALA A 278 25.99 -59.84 -12.39
C ALA A 278 26.17 -61.10 -11.52
N VAL A 279 25.51 -61.19 -10.37
CA VAL A 279 25.47 -62.38 -9.52
C VAL A 279 24.49 -63.41 -10.07
N VAL A 280 23.28 -62.99 -10.48
CA VAL A 280 22.29 -63.86 -11.12
C VAL A 280 22.86 -64.51 -12.38
N SER A 281 23.64 -63.79 -13.19
CA SER A 281 24.32 -64.39 -14.35
C SER A 281 25.28 -65.52 -13.94
N ALA A 282 26.06 -65.34 -12.86
CA ALA A 282 26.97 -66.38 -12.38
C ALA A 282 26.21 -67.61 -11.86
N VAL A 283 25.06 -67.39 -11.22
CA VAL A 283 24.17 -68.45 -10.75
C VAL A 283 23.57 -69.23 -11.92
N ASN A 284 23.15 -68.55 -12.98
CA ASN A 284 22.66 -69.18 -14.21
C ASN A 284 23.76 -70.03 -14.87
N ASP A 285 25.02 -69.62 -14.76
CA ASP A 285 26.19 -70.41 -15.19
C ASP A 285 26.54 -71.55 -14.21
N GLY A 286 25.72 -71.81 -13.18
CA GLY A 286 25.91 -72.88 -12.21
C GLY A 286 26.87 -72.55 -11.05
N LYS A 287 27.31 -71.30 -10.91
CA LYS A 287 28.32 -70.88 -9.90
C LYS A 287 27.68 -70.15 -8.72
N PHE A 288 27.87 -70.68 -7.52
CA PHE A 288 27.26 -70.15 -6.28
C PHE A 288 28.24 -69.43 -5.35
N THR A 289 29.42 -69.08 -5.84
CA THR A 289 30.48 -68.44 -5.02
C THR A 289 30.40 -66.92 -5.02
N LYS A 290 29.83 -66.30 -6.06
CA LYS A 290 29.73 -64.85 -6.16
C LYS A 290 28.67 -64.31 -5.19
N ARG A 291 28.92 -63.12 -4.63
CA ARG A 291 28.00 -62.42 -3.71
C ARG A 291 27.70 -61.04 -4.25
N ILE A 292 26.55 -60.51 -3.84
CA ILE A 292 26.19 -59.11 -4.06
C ILE A 292 26.96 -58.30 -3.02
N GLU A 293 27.79 -57.37 -3.48
CA GLU A 293 28.73 -56.60 -2.67
C GLU A 293 28.30 -55.13 -2.55
N LYS A 294 27.69 -54.57 -3.59
CA LYS A 294 27.15 -53.19 -3.54
C LYS A 294 26.09 -53.07 -2.45
N SER A 295 25.92 -51.86 -1.92
CA SER A 295 24.95 -51.56 -0.86
C SER A 295 24.18 -50.30 -1.19
N THR A 296 23.03 -50.14 -0.53
CA THR A 296 22.17 -48.97 -0.62
C THR A 296 21.58 -48.62 0.74
N GLU A 297 21.26 -47.33 0.94
CA GLU A 297 20.46 -46.88 2.08
C GLU A 297 18.97 -47.30 1.98
N ASN A 298 18.52 -47.82 0.82
CA ASN A 298 17.19 -48.37 0.65
C ASN A 298 17.07 -49.69 1.41
N GLN A 299 16.45 -49.64 2.61
CA GLN A 299 16.37 -50.78 3.52
C GLN A 299 15.79 -52.04 2.87
N ASN A 300 14.78 -51.92 2.01
CA ASN A 300 14.17 -53.07 1.34
C ASN A 300 15.14 -53.75 0.37
N LEU A 301 15.93 -52.97 -0.37
CA LEU A 301 16.92 -53.50 -1.30
C LEU A 301 18.16 -54.05 -0.59
N GLU A 302 18.59 -53.43 0.51
CA GLU A 302 19.67 -53.95 1.34
C GLU A 302 19.27 -55.27 2.04
N GLU A 303 18.03 -55.37 2.50
CA GLU A 303 17.48 -56.64 3.02
C GLU A 303 17.43 -57.71 1.92
N LEU A 304 16.95 -57.35 0.72
CA LEU A 304 16.94 -58.27 -0.43
C LEU A 304 18.34 -58.79 -0.76
N LYS A 305 19.36 -57.92 -0.76
CA LYS A 305 20.78 -58.32 -0.92
C LYS A 305 21.17 -59.39 0.10
N ASN A 306 20.87 -59.16 1.37
CA ASN A 306 21.26 -60.07 2.46
C ASN A 306 20.59 -61.43 2.32
N ILE A 307 19.26 -61.45 2.09
CA ILE A 307 18.49 -62.69 1.87
C ILE A 307 19.04 -63.46 0.65
N PHE A 308 19.37 -62.76 -0.43
CA PHE A 308 19.91 -63.38 -1.63
C PHE A 308 21.30 -63.97 -1.39
N ASN A 309 22.17 -63.26 -0.68
CA ASN A 309 23.50 -63.76 -0.31
C ASN A 309 23.43 -64.97 0.64
N GLU A 310 22.48 -64.97 1.58
CA GLU A 310 22.21 -66.13 2.45
C GLU A 310 21.70 -67.34 1.66
N MET A 311 20.80 -67.13 0.70
CA MET A 311 20.32 -68.19 -0.21
C MET A 311 21.48 -68.80 -1.01
N LEU A 312 22.40 -67.98 -1.53
CA LEU A 312 23.57 -68.44 -2.27
C LEU A 312 24.55 -69.21 -1.37
N GLU A 313 24.73 -68.77 -0.13
CA GLU A 313 25.56 -69.47 0.84
C GLU A 313 24.96 -70.83 1.22
N SER A 314 23.65 -70.88 1.48
CA SER A 314 22.92 -72.10 1.77
C SER A 314 22.96 -73.08 0.59
N THR A 315 22.77 -72.59 -0.63
CA THR A 315 22.84 -73.41 -1.86
C THR A 315 24.24 -73.95 -2.10
N LYS A 316 25.27 -73.11 -1.96
CA LYS A 316 26.68 -73.51 -2.08
C LYS A 316 27.03 -74.64 -1.10
N ASN A 317 26.61 -74.51 0.16
CA ASN A 317 26.92 -75.49 1.20
C ASN A 317 26.05 -76.76 1.09
N SER A 318 24.85 -76.67 0.52
CA SER A 318 23.96 -77.82 0.36
C SER A 318 24.26 -78.61 -0.91
N VAL A 319 24.57 -77.92 -2.01
CA VAL A 319 24.76 -78.55 -3.32
C VAL A 319 26.25 -78.64 -3.66
N ALA A 320 26.83 -77.52 -4.10
CA ALA A 320 28.25 -77.32 -4.37
C ALA A 320 28.53 -75.85 -4.75
N LYS A 321 29.82 -75.48 -4.85
CA LYS A 321 30.26 -74.17 -5.36
C LYS A 321 30.00 -73.99 -6.85
N ASP A 322 30.17 -75.04 -7.65
CA ASP A 322 29.93 -75.05 -9.10
C ASP A 322 29.18 -76.34 -9.47
N ILE A 323 27.94 -76.22 -9.95
CA ILE A 323 27.11 -77.36 -10.34
C ILE A 323 27.70 -78.10 -11.55
N ASN A 324 28.44 -77.41 -12.41
CA ASN A 324 29.00 -78.02 -13.62
C ASN A 324 30.02 -79.10 -13.28
N GLU A 325 30.71 -79.00 -12.13
CA GLU A 325 31.60 -80.06 -11.66
C GLU A 325 30.83 -81.34 -11.30
N LEU A 326 29.64 -81.23 -10.71
CA LEU A 326 28.79 -82.38 -10.41
C LEU A 326 28.29 -83.01 -11.71
N LEU A 327 27.80 -82.19 -12.65
CA LEU A 327 27.33 -82.67 -13.95
C LEU A 327 28.45 -83.41 -14.70
N ARG A 328 29.66 -82.86 -14.72
CA ARG A 328 30.84 -83.47 -15.35
C ARG A 328 31.19 -84.84 -14.76
N VAL A 329 31.17 -84.95 -13.44
CA VAL A 329 31.46 -86.22 -12.75
C VAL A 329 30.33 -87.24 -12.97
N LEU A 330 29.07 -86.81 -12.95
CA LEU A 330 27.92 -87.68 -13.25
C LEU A 330 27.93 -88.19 -14.70
N ASP A 331 28.36 -87.37 -15.67
CA ASP A 331 28.54 -87.78 -17.06
C ASP A 331 29.61 -88.88 -17.22
N ASN A 332 30.66 -88.86 -16.39
CA ASN A 332 31.64 -89.95 -16.36
C ASN A 332 31.04 -91.24 -15.83
N PHE A 333 30.15 -91.17 -14.83
CA PHE A 333 29.47 -92.37 -14.30
C PHE A 333 28.54 -93.01 -15.32
N ALA A 334 27.87 -92.21 -16.15
CA ALA A 334 27.05 -92.73 -17.25
C ALA A 334 27.87 -93.58 -18.24
N LYS A 335 29.19 -93.36 -18.30
CA LYS A 335 30.16 -94.12 -19.10
C LYS A 335 30.86 -95.23 -18.30
N LEU A 336 30.39 -95.53 -17.09
CA LEU A 336 30.97 -96.50 -16.15
C LEU A 336 32.40 -96.14 -15.68
N ASP A 337 32.80 -94.86 -15.75
CA ASP A 337 34.08 -94.37 -15.22
C ASP A 337 33.89 -93.69 -13.85
N PHE A 338 34.34 -94.37 -12.80
CA PHE A 338 34.17 -93.99 -11.40
C PHE A 338 35.47 -93.47 -10.75
N LYS A 339 36.47 -93.05 -11.54
CA LYS A 339 37.76 -92.60 -11.00
C LYS A 339 37.73 -91.19 -10.42
N GLU A 340 36.94 -90.32 -11.01
CA GLU A 340 36.92 -88.91 -10.63
C GLU A 340 36.19 -88.67 -9.30
N ARG A 341 36.59 -87.62 -8.58
CA ARG A 341 35.95 -87.13 -7.35
C ARG A 341 35.72 -85.63 -7.45
N ILE A 342 34.56 -85.18 -6.99
CA ILE A 342 34.19 -83.76 -6.95
C ILE A 342 34.98 -83.08 -5.83
N GLN A 343 35.73 -82.02 -6.14
CA GLN A 343 36.49 -81.23 -5.16
C GLN A 343 35.62 -80.13 -4.54
N ASP A 344 34.57 -80.55 -3.83
CA ASP A 344 33.62 -79.64 -3.19
C ASP A 344 33.12 -80.19 -1.86
N ASN A 345 32.75 -79.29 -0.95
CA ASN A 345 32.26 -79.62 0.39
C ASN A 345 30.72 -79.54 0.49
N GLY A 346 30.04 -79.19 -0.60
CA GLY A 346 28.59 -79.21 -0.69
C GLY A 346 28.04 -80.60 -0.40
N LYS A 347 26.95 -80.69 0.37
CA LYS A 347 26.41 -81.98 0.84
C LYS A 347 26.09 -82.93 -0.32
N VAL A 348 25.55 -82.42 -1.43
CA VAL A 348 25.27 -83.23 -2.64
C VAL A 348 26.56 -83.70 -3.29
N ALA A 349 27.57 -82.82 -3.44
CA ALA A 349 28.87 -83.21 -3.98
C ALA A 349 29.56 -84.30 -3.15
N VAL A 350 29.57 -84.15 -1.82
CA VAL A 350 30.10 -85.16 -0.90
C VAL A 350 29.29 -86.46 -0.99
N GLY A 351 27.96 -86.38 -1.02
CA GLY A 351 27.09 -87.54 -1.18
C GLY A 351 27.36 -88.30 -2.48
N ILE A 352 27.59 -87.60 -3.59
CA ILE A 352 27.99 -88.20 -4.86
C ILE A 352 29.34 -88.91 -4.72
N ASN A 353 30.36 -88.27 -4.12
CA ASN A 353 31.66 -88.89 -3.88
C ASN A 353 31.56 -90.20 -3.08
N ASN A 354 30.74 -90.23 -2.03
CA ASN A 354 30.50 -91.42 -1.22
C ASN A 354 29.81 -92.54 -2.03
N LEU A 355 28.90 -92.18 -2.93
CA LEU A 355 28.27 -93.14 -3.84
C LEU A 355 29.31 -93.77 -4.78
N VAL A 356 30.24 -92.96 -5.30
CA VAL A 356 31.35 -93.47 -6.15
C VAL A 356 32.21 -94.46 -5.39
N GLU A 357 32.56 -94.13 -4.15
CA GLU A 357 33.35 -95.00 -3.29
C GLU A 357 32.64 -96.33 -3.06
N THR A 358 31.35 -96.29 -2.72
CA THR A 358 30.52 -97.49 -2.55
C THR A 358 30.46 -98.34 -3.82
N ILE A 359 30.22 -97.74 -4.99
CA ILE A 359 30.19 -98.46 -6.28
C ILE A 359 31.56 -99.05 -6.61
N THR A 360 32.63 -98.28 -6.43
CA THR A 360 34.00 -98.74 -6.69
C THR A 360 34.33 -99.94 -5.82
N GLN A 361 33.93 -99.90 -4.54
CA GLN A 361 34.12 -101.00 -3.62
C GLN A 361 33.33 -102.26 -4.05
N MET A 362 32.06 -102.12 -4.42
CA MET A 362 31.27 -103.25 -4.96
C MET A 362 31.89 -103.86 -6.23
N LEU A 363 32.48 -103.04 -7.12
CA LEU A 363 33.16 -103.51 -8.32
C LEU A 363 34.49 -104.23 -8.02
N VAL A 364 35.20 -103.82 -6.96
CA VAL A 364 36.42 -104.50 -6.49
C VAL A 364 36.07 -105.84 -5.83
N GLU A 365 35.02 -105.86 -5.00
CA GLU A 365 34.55 -107.08 -4.33
C GLU A 365 34.05 -108.13 -5.34
N ASN A 366 33.31 -107.74 -6.38
CA ASN A 366 32.83 -108.65 -7.46
C ASN A 366 33.92 -109.15 -8.42
N LYS A 367 35.18 -108.70 -8.30
CA LYS A 367 36.32 -109.27 -9.04
C LYS A 367 36.98 -110.45 -8.32
N SER A 368 36.57 -110.70 -7.08
CA SER A 368 36.98 -111.86 -6.27
C SER A 368 35.98 -113.00 -6.46
#